data_AF-A0A5N3XYR9-F1
#
_entry.id   AF-A0A5N3XYR9-F1
#
_cell.length_a   1.000
_cell.length_b   1.000
_cell.length_c   1.000
_cell.angle_alpha   90.00
_cell.angle_beta   90.00
_cell.angle_gamma   90.00
#
_symmetry.space_group_name_H-M   'P 1'
#
loop_
_entity.id
_entity.type
_entity.pdbx_description
1 polymer ?
#
loop_
_entity_poly.entity_id
_entity_poly.type
_entity_poly.pdbx_seq_one_letter_code
_entity_poly.pdbx_strand_id
1 'polypeptide(L)'
;MLLEHSADHGHSWHVYRYFAHNCSGLFPGIPPAPGHRVGDLVCDQRYSDIEPATEGEVIFQVLDPTILAENTNNTEIQELLRVTNLRVNFSKLHTLGGRPLGGLKGHPFYYYALYELVVGGSCLCHGHASECRPAPGSPPSVEGMVSILRGTSVAGGRVSQGTRVDSSCPPPCQVHGHCVCRHHTTGTHCEHCQGLYQDRPWQAAEPGHPHPCQGRCHALLCLATPAMGQPAPYPASLPCSRM
;
A
#
# COMPACT_ATOMS: atom_id res chain seq x y z
N MET A 1 2.37 4.72 -21.35
CA MET A 1 1.43 4.95 -20.24
C MET A 1 2.19 5.46 -19.02
N LEU A 2 1.48 5.93 -18.00
CA LEU A 2 2.07 6.33 -16.72
C LEU A 2 1.17 5.90 -15.57
N LEU A 3 1.80 5.52 -14.45
CA LEU A 3 1.14 5.10 -13.23
C LEU A 3 1.24 6.23 -12.21
N GLU A 4 0.11 6.61 -11.63
CA GLU A 4 0.00 7.69 -10.66
C GLU A 4 -0.68 7.21 -9.39
N HIS A 5 -0.37 7.90 -8.29
CA HIS A 5 -1.00 7.70 -7.01
C HIS A 5 -1.35 9.01 -6.34
N SER A 6 -2.26 8.90 -5.38
CA SER A 6 -2.62 9.96 -4.46
C SER A 6 -2.57 9.43 -3.03
N ALA A 7 -2.04 10.24 -2.12
CA ALA A 7 -2.04 9.99 -0.68
C ALA A 7 -3.14 10.78 0.06
N ASP A 8 -3.93 11.57 -0.67
CA ASP A 8 -4.88 12.56 -0.17
C ASP A 8 -6.25 12.44 -0.87
N HIS A 9 -6.74 11.22 -1.08
CA HIS A 9 -8.08 10.93 -1.61
C HIS A 9 -8.36 11.52 -3.00
N GLY A 10 -7.32 11.64 -3.83
CA GLY A 10 -7.40 12.11 -5.21
C GLY A 10 -7.26 13.63 -5.38
N HIS A 11 -6.92 14.37 -4.33
CA HIS A 11 -6.69 15.83 -4.41
C HIS A 11 -5.40 16.18 -5.15
N SER A 12 -4.30 15.52 -4.80
CA SER A 12 -3.01 15.62 -5.49
C SER A 12 -2.60 14.28 -6.07
N TRP A 13 -1.82 14.34 -7.15
CA TRP A 13 -1.39 13.17 -7.89
C TRP A 13 0.10 13.24 -8.15
N HIS A 14 0.78 12.14 -7.85
CA HIS A 14 2.21 11.98 -8.04
C HIS A 14 2.46 10.76 -8.92
N VAL A 15 3.43 10.89 -9.82
CA VAL A 15 3.78 9.80 -10.75
C VAL A 15 4.66 8.78 -10.02
N TYR A 16 4.32 7.51 -10.14
CA TYR A 16 5.18 6.41 -9.72
C TYR A 16 6.19 6.04 -10.80
N ARG A 17 5.72 5.85 -12.04
CA ARG A 17 6.56 5.38 -13.14
C ARG A 17 5.97 5.73 -14.49
N TYR A 18 6.85 5.99 -15.44
CA TYR A 18 6.52 6.11 -16.86
C TYR A 18 6.82 4.80 -17.59
N PHE A 19 6.00 4.47 -18.58
CA PHE A 19 6.20 3.30 -19.44
C PHE A 19 6.05 3.72 -20.89
N ALA A 20 7.06 3.46 -21.72
CA ALA A 20 7.00 3.78 -23.14
C ALA A 20 7.98 2.91 -23.93
N HIS A 21 7.62 2.55 -25.16
CA HIS A 21 8.57 1.90 -26.09
C HIS A 21 9.75 2.81 -26.48
N ASN A 22 9.53 4.12 -26.50
CA ASN A 22 10.55 5.12 -26.77
C ASN A 22 10.41 6.23 -25.73
N CYS A 23 11.13 6.07 -24.61
CA CYS A 23 11.08 7.01 -23.49
C CYS A 23 11.51 8.42 -23.90
N SER A 24 12.63 8.56 -24.62
CA SER A 24 13.14 9.86 -25.07
C SER A 24 12.17 10.60 -25.98
N GLY A 25 11.36 9.86 -26.76
CA GLY A 25 10.36 10.44 -27.65
C GLY A 25 9.05 10.82 -26.98
N LEU A 26 8.53 9.99 -26.07
CA LEU A 26 7.22 10.21 -25.44
C LEU A 26 7.29 11.03 -24.14
N PHE A 27 8.37 10.86 -23.38
CA PHE A 27 8.61 11.50 -22.10
C PHE A 27 10.00 12.15 -22.08
N PRO A 28 10.21 13.22 -22.90
CA PRO A 28 11.50 13.90 -22.95
C PRO A 28 11.87 14.47 -21.57
N GLY A 29 13.11 14.24 -21.14
CA GLY A 29 13.62 14.69 -19.84
C GLY A 29 13.45 13.69 -18.70
N ILE A 30 12.74 12.58 -18.90
CA ILE A 30 12.68 11.48 -17.92
C ILE A 30 13.78 10.46 -18.23
N PRO A 31 14.66 10.14 -17.26
CA PRO A 31 15.71 9.15 -17.48
C PRO A 31 15.14 7.73 -17.64
N PRO A 32 15.81 6.85 -18.41
CA PRO A 32 15.40 5.46 -18.51
C PRO A 32 15.64 4.71 -17.19
N ALA A 33 14.82 3.69 -16.92
CA ALA A 33 15.02 2.77 -15.80
C ALA A 33 16.27 1.87 -16.01
N PRO A 34 16.92 1.37 -14.94
CA PRO A 34 16.56 1.51 -13.52
C PRO A 34 16.97 2.87 -12.93
N GLY A 35 16.26 3.28 -11.88
CA GLY A 35 16.66 4.44 -11.05
C GLY A 35 17.82 4.08 -10.11
N HIS A 36 18.39 5.08 -9.46
CA HIS A 36 19.50 4.90 -8.50
C HIS A 36 19.04 5.04 -7.05
N ARG A 37 17.90 5.70 -6.82
CA ARG A 37 17.29 5.89 -5.49
C ARG A 37 15.83 5.45 -5.50
N VAL A 38 15.35 5.15 -4.29
CA VAL A 38 13.92 4.95 -4.05
C VAL A 38 13.21 6.27 -4.37
N GLY A 39 12.13 6.22 -5.15
CA GLY A 39 11.40 7.42 -5.58
C GLY A 39 11.91 8.11 -6.84
N ASP A 40 13.02 7.66 -7.45
CA ASP A 40 13.47 8.22 -8.73
C ASP A 40 12.41 8.04 -9.81
N LEU A 41 12.02 9.15 -10.44
CA LEU A 41 11.10 9.16 -11.57
C LEU A 41 11.82 8.69 -12.84
N VAL A 42 11.52 7.47 -13.24
CA VAL A 42 12.13 6.83 -14.42
C VAL A 42 11.09 6.37 -15.43
N CYS A 43 11.55 6.14 -16.66
CA CYS A 43 10.76 5.56 -17.73
C CYS A 43 11.25 4.14 -18.06
N ASP A 44 10.38 3.15 -17.90
CA ASP A 44 10.67 1.74 -18.17
C ASP A 44 10.17 1.34 -19.57
N GLN A 45 11.06 0.81 -20.40
CA GLN A 45 10.75 0.40 -21.78
C GLN A 45 10.36 -1.07 -21.87
N ARG A 46 10.72 -1.90 -20.87
CA ARG A 46 10.65 -3.37 -20.94
C ARG A 46 9.24 -3.93 -21.06
N TYR A 47 8.24 -3.16 -20.64
CA TYR A 47 6.82 -3.56 -20.65
C TYR A 47 6.01 -2.82 -21.72
N SER A 48 6.68 -2.22 -22.70
CA SER A 48 6.04 -1.41 -23.73
C SER A 48 6.40 -1.88 -25.13
N ASP A 49 6.85 -3.12 -25.28
CA ASP A 49 7.03 -3.73 -26.59
C ASP A 49 5.68 -4.06 -27.22
N ILE A 50 5.65 -4.14 -28.55
CA ILE A 50 4.42 -4.46 -29.30
C ILE A 50 4.03 -5.94 -29.10
N GLU A 51 5.00 -6.78 -28.75
CA GLU A 51 4.80 -8.19 -28.43
C GLU A 51 4.85 -8.38 -26.90
N PRO A 52 3.97 -9.23 -26.32
CA PRO A 52 2.91 -10.00 -26.98
C PRO A 52 1.65 -9.16 -27.29
N ALA A 53 0.87 -9.56 -28.29
CA ALA A 53 -0.34 -8.84 -28.70
C ALA A 53 -1.54 -9.01 -27.73
N THR A 54 -1.55 -10.07 -26.93
CA THR A 54 -2.54 -10.35 -25.88
C THR A 54 -1.81 -10.89 -24.65
N GLU A 55 -2.45 -10.83 -23.49
CA GLU A 55 -1.90 -11.34 -22.22
C GLU A 55 -0.55 -10.72 -21.84
N GLY A 56 -0.25 -9.53 -22.39
CA GLY A 56 0.89 -8.74 -21.97
C GLY A 56 0.72 -8.29 -20.52
N GLU A 57 1.80 -8.38 -19.75
CA GLU A 57 1.81 -8.04 -18.33
C GLU A 57 2.69 -6.80 -18.09
N VAL A 58 2.25 -5.94 -17.17
CA VAL A 58 3.04 -4.82 -16.68
C VAL A 58 3.11 -4.93 -15.17
N ILE A 59 4.33 -5.10 -14.66
CA ILE A 59 4.58 -5.23 -13.23
C ILE A 59 5.25 -3.96 -12.72
N PHE A 60 4.68 -3.38 -11.67
CA PHE A 60 5.29 -2.28 -10.94
C PHE A 60 5.41 -2.63 -9.46
N GLN A 61 6.61 -2.46 -8.92
CA GLN A 61 6.89 -2.58 -7.49
C GLN A 61 7.34 -1.22 -6.98
N VAL A 62 6.64 -0.69 -5.97
CA VAL A 62 6.95 0.61 -5.35
C VAL A 62 8.38 0.63 -4.81
N LEU A 63 8.78 -0.49 -4.20
CA LEU A 63 10.09 -0.66 -3.60
C LEU A 63 10.86 -1.74 -4.35
N ASP A 64 11.93 -1.32 -5.03
CA ASP A 64 12.86 -2.24 -5.67
C ASP A 64 13.87 -2.75 -4.62
N PRO A 65 13.88 -4.06 -4.31
CA PRO A 65 14.77 -4.61 -3.28
C PRO A 65 16.26 -4.43 -3.63
N THR A 66 16.60 -4.24 -4.90
CA THR A 66 17.99 -3.99 -5.33
C THR A 66 18.51 -2.61 -4.91
N ILE A 67 17.62 -1.61 -4.82
CA ILE A 67 17.95 -0.21 -4.46
C ILE A 67 17.86 0.02 -2.94
N LEU A 68 16.94 -0.66 -2.27
CA LEU A 68 16.72 -0.54 -0.82
C LEU A 68 17.93 -0.98 0.03
N ALA A 69 18.78 -1.86 -0.49
CA ALA A 69 19.98 -2.32 0.21
C ALA A 69 20.99 -1.17 0.48
N GLU A 70 20.90 -0.07 -0.27
CA GLU A 70 21.89 1.01 -0.24
C GLU A 70 21.39 2.32 0.42
N ASN A 71 20.07 2.53 0.54
CA ASN A 71 19.50 3.83 0.93
C ASN A 71 18.38 3.70 1.98
N THR A 72 18.64 4.11 3.23
CA THR A 72 17.67 4.06 4.34
C THR A 72 17.30 5.46 4.81
N ASN A 73 16.33 6.09 4.13
CA ASN A 73 15.56 7.19 4.71
C ASN A 73 14.10 6.75 4.85
N ASN A 74 13.67 6.49 6.08
CA ASN A 74 12.37 5.85 6.36
C ASN A 74 11.19 6.72 5.92
N THR A 75 11.29 8.05 6.03
CA THR A 75 10.16 8.96 5.77
C THR A 75 9.72 8.96 4.31
N GLU A 76 10.66 9.02 3.36
CA GLU A 76 10.36 9.01 1.92
C GLU A 76 9.71 7.68 1.48
N ILE A 77 10.16 6.57 2.07
CA ILE A 77 9.58 5.24 1.85
C ILE A 77 8.15 5.19 2.38
N GLN A 78 7.88 5.71 3.58
CA GLN A 78 6.52 5.73 4.14
C GLN A 78 5.56 6.55 3.27
N GLU A 79 6.00 7.70 2.74
CA GLU A 79 5.19 8.53 1.85
C GLU A 79 4.89 7.81 0.52
N LEU A 80 5.87 7.12 -0.06
CA LEU A 80 5.67 6.35 -1.30
C LEU A 80 4.74 5.14 -1.12
N LEU A 81 4.76 4.50 0.04
CA LEU A 81 3.88 3.36 0.35
C LEU A 81 2.45 3.79 0.69
N ARG A 82 2.25 5.06 1.07
CA ARG A 82 0.94 5.58 1.43
C ARG A 82 0.11 5.87 0.19
N VAL A 83 -0.96 5.09 -0.01
CA VAL A 83 -1.84 5.21 -1.17
C VAL A 83 -3.30 5.20 -0.76
N THR A 84 -4.05 6.15 -1.31
CA THR A 84 -5.51 6.25 -1.21
C THR A 84 -6.17 5.99 -2.56
N ASN A 85 -5.56 6.43 -3.67
CA ASN A 85 -6.04 6.21 -5.02
C ASN A 85 -4.89 5.86 -5.96
N LEU A 86 -5.17 5.01 -6.92
CA LEU A 86 -4.30 4.69 -8.04
C LEU A 86 -4.97 5.12 -9.34
N ARG A 87 -4.17 5.60 -10.29
CA ARG A 87 -4.64 5.96 -11.63
C ARG A 87 -3.63 5.46 -12.66
N VAL A 88 -4.15 4.73 -13.64
CA VAL A 88 -3.39 4.32 -14.81
C VAL A 88 -3.79 5.22 -15.97
N ASN A 89 -2.83 5.93 -16.54
CA ASN A 89 -3.07 6.84 -17.65
C ASN A 89 -2.39 6.32 -18.93
N PHE A 90 -3.23 5.92 -19.88
CA PHE A 90 -2.81 5.42 -21.18
C PHE A 90 -2.57 6.57 -22.16
N SER A 91 -1.29 6.84 -22.46
CA SER A 91 -0.88 8.01 -23.23
C SER A 91 -0.75 7.78 -24.75
N LYS A 92 -0.45 6.56 -25.20
CA LYS A 92 -0.22 6.24 -26.62
C LYS A 92 -0.53 4.77 -26.92
N LEU A 93 -1.20 4.51 -28.05
CA LEU A 93 -1.47 3.17 -28.56
C LEU A 93 -0.31 2.70 -29.45
N HIS A 94 -0.05 1.40 -29.44
CA HIS A 94 0.81 0.78 -30.45
C HIS A 94 0.09 0.74 -31.80
N THR A 95 0.81 1.10 -32.86
CA THR A 95 0.30 1.05 -34.24
C THR A 95 1.21 0.14 -35.06
N LEU A 96 0.66 -0.98 -35.52
CA LEU A 96 1.31 -1.88 -36.47
C LEU A 96 1.18 -1.26 -37.87
N GLY A 97 2.26 -0.65 -38.37
CA GLY A 97 2.27 0.12 -39.62
C GLY A 97 2.13 1.63 -39.41
N GLY A 98 2.31 2.40 -40.50
CA GLY A 98 2.18 3.86 -40.48
C GLY A 98 0.80 4.32 -39.98
N ARG A 99 0.74 5.50 -39.38
CA ARG A 99 -0.49 6.07 -38.79
C ARG A 99 -1.62 6.10 -39.84
N PRO A 100 -2.80 5.52 -39.57
CA PRO A 100 -3.91 5.50 -40.51
C PRO A 100 -4.30 6.91 -40.97
N LEU A 101 -4.58 7.07 -42.27
CA LEU A 101 -5.15 8.30 -42.84
C LEU A 101 -6.52 8.54 -42.20
N GLY A 102 -6.63 9.59 -41.37
CA GLY A 102 -7.83 9.88 -40.57
C GLY A 102 -7.63 9.79 -39.04
N GLY A 103 -6.48 9.31 -38.58
CA GLY A 103 -6.16 9.21 -37.16
C GLY A 103 -6.65 7.90 -36.50
N LEU A 104 -6.44 7.79 -35.19
CA LEU A 104 -6.73 6.55 -34.43
C LEU A 104 -8.15 6.52 -33.84
N LYS A 105 -8.88 7.64 -33.88
CA LYS A 105 -10.18 7.77 -33.21
C LYS A 105 -11.25 7.04 -34.01
N GLY A 106 -11.83 5.99 -33.43
CA GLY A 106 -12.85 5.16 -34.07
C GLY A 106 -12.29 4.07 -34.99
N HIS A 107 -10.98 3.80 -34.96
CA HIS A 107 -10.41 2.70 -35.72
C HIS A 107 -10.69 1.37 -35.00
N PRO A 108 -11.28 0.36 -35.67
CA PRO A 108 -11.80 -0.83 -34.99
C PRO A 108 -10.73 -1.74 -34.38
N PHE A 109 -9.46 -1.58 -34.77
CA PHE A 109 -8.35 -2.46 -34.36
C PHE A 109 -7.41 -1.88 -33.29
N TYR A 110 -7.54 -0.59 -32.93
CA TYR A 110 -6.63 0.04 -31.95
C TYR A 110 -7.40 0.46 -30.72
N TYR A 111 -7.27 -0.31 -29.64
CA TYR A 111 -7.93 -0.07 -28.37
C TYR A 111 -7.04 -0.52 -27.20
N TYR A 112 -7.38 -0.04 -26.01
CA TYR A 112 -6.84 -0.59 -24.77
C TYR A 112 -7.82 -1.63 -24.25
N ALA A 113 -7.32 -2.80 -23.87
CA ALA A 113 -8.07 -3.82 -23.17
C ALA A 113 -7.21 -4.31 -22.00
N LEU A 114 -7.85 -4.54 -20.86
CA LEU A 114 -7.21 -5.01 -19.64
C LEU A 114 -8.04 -6.18 -19.11
N TYR A 115 -7.39 -7.33 -18.95
CA TYR A 115 -8.04 -8.54 -18.44
C TYR A 115 -8.19 -8.49 -16.92
N GLU A 116 -7.10 -8.16 -16.22
CA GLU A 116 -7.06 -8.12 -14.77
C GLU A 116 -6.15 -6.98 -14.29
N LEU A 117 -6.54 -6.35 -13.19
CA LEU A 117 -5.72 -5.39 -12.46
C LEU A 117 -5.60 -5.86 -11.01
N VAL A 118 -4.42 -6.36 -10.65
CA VAL A 118 -4.12 -6.81 -9.28
C VAL A 118 -3.31 -5.73 -8.58
N VAL A 119 -3.79 -5.29 -7.42
CA VAL A 119 -3.09 -4.33 -6.56
C VAL A 119 -2.75 -5.02 -5.25
N GLY A 120 -1.46 -5.29 -5.05
CA GLY A 120 -0.94 -5.84 -3.79
C GLY A 120 -0.72 -4.74 -2.76
N GLY A 121 -1.21 -4.95 -1.53
CA GLY A 121 -1.04 -3.98 -0.46
C GLY A 121 -1.56 -4.47 0.88
N SER A 122 -1.46 -3.61 1.89
CA SER A 122 -2.00 -3.84 3.23
C SER A 122 -2.52 -2.53 3.81
N CYS A 123 -3.38 -2.61 4.82
CA CYS A 123 -3.83 -1.44 5.55
C CYS A 123 -2.68 -0.83 6.37
N LEU A 124 -2.56 0.50 6.33
CA LEU A 124 -1.58 1.25 7.10
C LEU A 124 -2.07 1.43 8.53
N CYS A 125 -1.43 0.75 9.49
CA CYS A 125 -1.76 0.82 10.93
C CYS A 125 -0.55 1.15 11.81
N HIS A 126 0.56 1.60 11.21
CA HIS A 126 1.82 1.93 11.90
C HIS A 126 2.34 0.83 12.87
N GLY A 127 2.04 -0.44 12.57
CA GLY A 127 2.41 -1.60 13.40
C GLY A 127 1.60 -1.76 14.71
N HIS A 128 0.53 -0.98 14.89
CA HIS A 128 -0.37 -1.05 16.06
C HIS A 128 -1.63 -1.88 15.83
N ALA A 129 -1.80 -2.53 14.68
CA ALA A 129 -2.88 -3.48 14.44
C ALA A 129 -2.38 -4.68 13.64
N SER A 130 -3.02 -5.82 13.84
CA SER A 130 -2.79 -7.05 13.08
C SER A 130 -3.94 -7.39 12.13
N GLU A 131 -5.03 -6.64 12.18
CA GLU A 131 -6.29 -6.90 11.49
C GLU A 131 -6.96 -5.57 11.14
N CYS A 132 -7.67 -5.55 10.01
CA CYS A 132 -8.45 -4.42 9.54
C CYS A 132 -9.89 -4.85 9.23
N ARG A 133 -10.84 -3.94 9.46
CA ARG A 133 -12.27 -4.15 9.25
C ARG A 133 -12.85 -3.09 8.32
N PRO A 134 -14.03 -3.33 7.71
CA PRO A 134 -14.69 -2.34 6.87
C PRO A 134 -14.82 -1.00 7.59
N ALA A 135 -14.57 0.09 6.87
CA ALA A 135 -14.72 1.42 7.45
C ALA A 135 -16.19 1.68 7.83
N PRO A 136 -16.47 2.42 8.92
CA PRO A 136 -17.86 2.73 9.29
C PRO A 136 -18.59 3.43 8.15
N GLY A 137 -19.72 2.87 7.71
CA GLY A 137 -20.51 3.42 6.59
C GLY A 137 -20.01 3.05 5.19
N SER A 138 -19.01 2.16 5.06
CA SER A 138 -18.66 1.60 3.75
C SER A 138 -19.83 0.78 3.19
N PRO A 139 -20.19 0.93 1.92
CA PRO A 139 -21.20 0.08 1.29
C PRO A 139 -20.78 -1.40 1.39
N PRO A 140 -21.73 -2.35 1.46
CA PRO A 140 -21.42 -3.77 1.35
C PRO A 140 -20.64 -4.02 0.05
N SER A 141 -19.73 -5.01 0.09
CA SER A 141 -18.75 -5.23 -0.98
C SER A 141 -19.42 -5.25 -2.36
N VAL A 142 -18.92 -4.41 -3.25
CA VAL A 142 -19.30 -4.48 -4.66
C VAL A 142 -18.53 -5.64 -5.26
N GLU A 143 -19.24 -6.62 -5.81
CA GLU A 143 -18.67 -7.74 -6.55
C GLU A 143 -17.80 -7.19 -7.70
N GLY A 144 -16.51 -7.54 -7.72
CA GLY A 144 -15.50 -6.97 -8.63
C GLY A 144 -14.42 -6.09 -7.97
N MET A 145 -14.44 -5.92 -6.64
CA MET A 145 -13.41 -5.17 -5.90
C MET A 145 -12.23 -6.09 -5.49
N VAL A 146 -11.04 -5.82 -6.06
CA VAL A 146 -9.69 -6.34 -5.76
C VAL A 146 -9.63 -7.76 -5.18
N SER A 147 -9.42 -8.75 -6.06
CA SER A 147 -8.95 -10.08 -5.66
C SER A 147 -7.48 -10.00 -5.26
N ILE A 148 -7.17 -10.24 -3.99
CA ILE A 148 -5.79 -10.52 -3.58
C ILE A 148 -5.46 -11.93 -4.09
N LEU A 149 -4.65 -12.03 -5.13
CA LEU A 149 -4.02 -13.31 -5.45
C LEU A 149 -3.10 -13.69 -4.28
N ARG A 150 -3.35 -14.87 -3.71
CA ARG A 150 -2.41 -15.53 -2.79
C ARG A 150 -1.04 -15.55 -3.47
N GLY A 151 -0.08 -14.80 -2.95
CA GLY A 151 1.32 -14.94 -3.36
C GLY A 151 1.74 -16.39 -3.14
N THR A 152 2.03 -17.12 -4.21
CA THR A 152 2.65 -18.44 -4.10
C THR A 152 4.03 -18.26 -3.50
N SER A 153 4.24 -18.81 -2.31
CA SER A 153 5.58 -18.93 -1.73
C SER A 153 6.45 -19.78 -2.66
N VAL A 154 7.50 -19.20 -3.23
CA VAL A 154 8.64 -19.98 -3.74
C VAL A 154 9.32 -20.59 -2.51
N ALA A 155 9.30 -21.91 -2.43
CA ALA A 155 10.04 -22.65 -1.43
C ALA A 155 11.54 -22.42 -1.64
N GLY A 156 12.18 -21.69 -0.72
CA GLY A 156 13.64 -21.48 -0.77
C GLY A 156 14.16 -20.27 0.00
N GLY A 157 14.06 -20.30 1.34
CA GLY A 157 15.01 -19.61 2.22
C GLY A 157 14.83 -18.09 2.45
N ARG A 158 14.60 -17.77 3.74
CA ARG A 158 14.63 -16.45 4.42
C ARG A 158 13.32 -15.66 4.47
N VAL A 159 12.99 -15.31 5.71
CA VAL A 159 11.75 -14.66 6.16
C VAL A 159 11.85 -13.16 5.94
N SER A 160 10.84 -12.59 5.25
CA SER A 160 10.59 -11.15 5.25
C SER A 160 9.26 -10.89 5.98
N GLN A 161 9.24 -9.88 6.84
CA GLN A 161 8.03 -9.35 7.51
C GLN A 161 7.02 -8.87 6.46
N GLY A 162 6.24 -9.82 5.92
CA GLY A 162 4.94 -9.55 5.32
C GLY A 162 3.89 -9.87 6.37
N THR A 163 2.84 -9.05 6.45
CA THR A 163 1.59 -9.45 7.09
C THR A 163 1.27 -10.88 6.66
N ARG A 164 1.18 -11.81 7.63
CA ARG A 164 0.62 -13.13 7.35
C ARG A 164 -0.77 -12.87 6.78
N VAL A 165 -0.95 -13.07 5.48
CA VAL A 165 -2.28 -13.30 4.93
C VAL A 165 -2.71 -14.58 5.59
N ASP A 166 -3.58 -14.46 6.59
CA ASP A 166 -4.09 -15.58 7.33
C ASP A 166 -4.63 -16.62 6.33
N SER A 167 -4.03 -17.79 6.31
CA SER A 167 -4.45 -18.92 5.49
C SER A 167 -5.86 -19.42 5.86
N SER A 168 -6.45 -18.88 6.94
CA SER A 168 -7.84 -19.11 7.35
C SER A 168 -8.89 -18.32 6.55
N CYS A 169 -8.52 -17.28 5.78
CA CYS A 169 -9.51 -16.44 5.12
C CYS A 169 -10.08 -17.12 3.86
N PRO A 170 -11.41 -17.38 3.79
CA PRO A 170 -12.07 -17.87 2.59
C PRO A 170 -12.30 -16.71 1.60
N PRO A 171 -12.14 -16.94 0.29
CA PRO A 171 -12.41 -15.92 -0.71
C PRO A 171 -13.89 -15.49 -0.69
N PRO A 172 -14.18 -14.19 -0.88
CA PRO A 172 -13.24 -13.10 -1.18
C PRO A 172 -12.59 -12.49 0.08
N CYS A 173 -11.25 -12.57 0.19
CA CYS A 173 -10.48 -11.89 1.23
C CYS A 173 -10.26 -10.43 0.84
N GLN A 174 -11.10 -9.54 1.37
CA GLN A 174 -11.04 -8.12 1.08
C GLN A 174 -10.08 -7.41 2.04
N VAL A 175 -9.16 -6.58 1.53
CA VAL A 175 -8.39 -5.67 2.39
C VAL A 175 -9.32 -4.56 2.84
N HIS A 176 -9.55 -4.47 4.14
CA HIS A 176 -10.33 -3.36 4.69
C HIS A 176 -9.44 -2.21 5.17
N GLY A 177 -9.99 -0.99 5.20
CA GLY A 177 -9.22 0.23 5.43
C GLY A 177 -9.18 0.75 6.88
N HIS A 178 -9.93 0.14 7.82
CA HIS A 178 -9.97 0.62 9.21
C HIS A 178 -9.25 -0.35 10.16
N CYS A 179 -8.24 0.14 10.86
CA CYS A 179 -7.40 -0.68 11.73
C CYS A 179 -8.10 -1.06 13.04
N VAL A 180 -7.95 -2.31 13.48
CA VAL A 180 -8.32 -2.73 14.83
C VAL A 180 -7.16 -2.43 15.79
N CYS A 181 -7.11 -1.19 16.26
CA CYS A 181 -5.97 -0.67 17.01
C CYS A 181 -5.72 -1.39 18.34
N ARG A 182 -4.43 -1.63 18.63
CA ARG A 182 -3.88 -2.13 19.89
C ARG A 182 -2.91 -1.09 20.47
N HIS A 183 -2.14 -1.48 21.49
CA HIS A 183 -1.07 -0.63 22.06
C HIS A 183 -1.60 0.71 22.61
N HIS A 184 -2.86 0.75 23.04
CA HIS A 184 -3.57 1.95 23.51
C HIS A 184 -3.60 3.10 22.49
N THR A 185 -3.55 2.75 21.21
CA THR A 185 -3.73 3.68 20.10
C THR A 185 -5.20 3.75 19.67
N THR A 186 -5.54 4.79 18.91
CA THR A 186 -6.84 5.06 18.33
C THR A 186 -6.66 5.87 17.05
N GLY A 187 -7.75 6.13 16.33
CA GLY A 187 -7.72 6.67 14.96
C GLY A 187 -8.01 5.59 13.92
N THR A 188 -8.16 5.98 12.66
CA THR A 188 -8.45 5.02 11.57
C THR A 188 -7.24 4.18 11.19
N HIS A 189 -6.04 4.72 11.42
CA HIS A 189 -4.74 4.16 11.13
C HIS A 189 -3.89 3.95 12.40
N CYS A 190 -4.48 4.07 13.58
CA CYS A 190 -3.79 3.96 14.88
C CYS A 190 -2.73 5.05 15.12
N GLU A 191 -2.96 6.23 14.56
CA GLU A 191 -2.07 7.40 14.51
C GLU A 191 -2.14 8.29 15.77
N HIS A 192 -3.00 7.95 16.73
CA HIS A 192 -3.21 8.73 17.95
C HIS A 192 -3.19 7.84 19.20
N CYS A 193 -2.85 8.43 20.34
CA CYS A 193 -3.04 7.77 21.63
C CYS A 193 -4.46 7.95 22.15
N GLN A 194 -4.99 6.93 22.84
CA GLN A 194 -6.25 7.02 23.55
C GLN A 194 -6.18 8.12 24.63
N GLY A 195 -7.34 8.70 24.99
CA GLY A 195 -7.43 9.88 25.87
C GLY A 195 -6.69 9.76 27.20
N LEU A 196 -6.70 8.57 27.83
CA LEU A 196 -6.03 8.33 29.11
C LEU A 196 -4.55 7.93 28.98
N TYR A 197 -4.03 7.81 27.76
CA TYR A 197 -2.71 7.25 27.45
C TYR A 197 -1.79 8.28 26.77
N GLN A 198 -1.74 9.50 27.30
CA GLN A 198 -1.01 10.64 26.70
C GLN A 198 0.24 11.07 27.49
N ASP A 199 0.82 10.18 28.29
CA ASP A 199 2.02 10.51 29.08
C ASP A 199 3.29 10.69 28.26
N ARG A 200 3.28 10.15 27.05
CA ARG A 200 4.36 10.30 26.08
C ARG A 200 3.79 10.55 24.69
N PRO A 201 4.54 11.23 23.81
CA PRO A 201 4.16 11.37 22.42
C PRO A 201 3.95 10.01 21.74
N TRP A 202 2.98 9.94 20.83
CA TRP A 202 2.75 8.78 19.97
C TRP A 202 3.99 8.49 19.10
N GLN A 203 4.25 7.21 18.86
CA GLN A 203 5.32 6.72 17.98
C GLN A 203 4.84 5.44 17.29
N ALA A 204 5.21 5.25 16.02
CA ALA A 204 4.96 4.01 15.29
C ALA A 204 5.71 2.83 15.93
N ALA A 205 5.20 1.61 15.74
CA ALA A 205 5.89 0.41 16.22
C ALA A 205 7.08 0.03 15.30
N GLU A 206 8.17 -0.39 15.93
CA GLU A 206 9.38 -0.89 15.27
C GLU A 206 9.59 -2.38 15.60
N PRO A 207 10.38 -3.12 14.80
CA PRO A 207 10.75 -4.49 15.13
C PRO A 207 11.37 -4.58 16.54
N GLY A 208 10.72 -5.35 17.43
CA GLY A 208 11.15 -5.51 18.83
C GLY A 208 10.75 -4.36 19.77
N HIS A 209 10.29 -3.23 19.25
CA HIS A 209 9.88 -2.07 20.04
C HIS A 209 8.43 -1.67 19.68
N PRO A 210 7.41 -2.15 20.43
CA PRO A 210 6.01 -1.95 20.05
C PRO A 210 5.47 -0.52 20.26
N HIS A 211 6.26 0.35 20.88
CA HIS A 211 5.92 1.74 21.21
C HIS A 211 4.47 2.01 21.66
N PRO A 212 3.93 1.31 22.69
CA PRO A 212 2.55 1.55 23.13
C PRO A 212 2.35 2.91 23.80
N CYS A 213 1.16 3.48 23.68
CA CYS A 213 0.80 4.68 24.41
C CYS A 213 0.75 4.40 25.92
N GLN A 214 1.18 5.36 26.73
CA GLN A 214 1.32 5.21 28.18
C GLN A 214 0.38 6.14 28.93
N GLY A 215 -0.30 5.63 29.95
CA GLY A 215 -1.24 6.39 30.76
C GLY A 215 -0.70 6.78 32.13
N ARG A 216 -1.23 7.92 32.61
CA ARG A 216 -0.91 8.51 33.91
C ARG A 216 -1.59 7.72 34.99
N CYS A 217 -0.82 6.94 35.74
CA CYS A 217 -1.33 6.26 36.92
C CYS A 217 -1.38 7.26 38.08
N HIS A 218 -2.43 8.09 38.15
CA HIS A 218 -2.79 8.71 39.43
C HIS A 218 -3.30 7.60 40.35
N ALA A 219 -2.74 7.47 41.54
CA ALA A 219 -3.04 6.43 42.53
C ALA A 219 -4.54 6.28 42.87
N LEU A 220 -5.37 7.24 42.48
CA LEU A 220 -6.83 7.28 42.71
C LEU A 220 -7.68 6.80 41.53
N LEU A 221 -7.12 6.52 40.34
CA LEU A 221 -7.89 6.16 39.14
C LEU A 221 -7.73 4.69 38.69
N CYS A 222 -6.95 3.87 39.40
CA CYS A 222 -6.83 2.43 39.11
C CYS A 222 -8.05 1.59 39.56
N LEU A 223 -9.18 2.21 39.89
CA LEU A 223 -10.46 1.50 40.00
C LEU A 223 -11.01 1.33 38.58
N ALA A 224 -10.58 0.22 37.98
CA ALA A 224 -11.03 -0.25 36.69
C ALA A 224 -12.58 -0.20 36.58
N THR A 225 -13.10 0.58 35.65
CA THR A 225 -14.34 0.21 34.98
C THR A 225 -13.97 -0.83 33.91
N PRO A 226 -14.37 -2.10 34.04
CA PRO A 226 -14.18 -3.05 32.96
C PRO A 226 -15.03 -2.57 31.78
N ALA A 227 -14.40 -2.29 30.64
CA ALA A 227 -15.13 -2.17 29.39
C ALA A 227 -15.82 -3.53 29.15
N MET A 228 -17.15 -3.52 29.12
CA MET A 228 -17.94 -4.73 28.92
C MET A 228 -17.58 -5.35 27.55
N GLY A 229 -17.04 -6.57 27.57
CA GLY A 229 -17.10 -7.46 26.39
C GLY A 229 -15.80 -7.89 25.71
N GLN A 230 -14.60 -7.79 26.31
CA GLN A 230 -13.39 -8.42 25.75
C GLN A 230 -12.88 -9.56 26.64
N PRO A 231 -12.67 -10.79 26.12
CA PRO A 231 -11.98 -11.84 26.86
C PRO A 231 -10.49 -11.49 26.96
N ALA A 232 -9.96 -11.48 28.17
CA ALA A 232 -8.54 -11.22 28.43
C ALA A 232 -7.69 -12.43 28.02
N PRO A 233 -6.67 -12.29 27.15
CA PRO A 233 -5.62 -13.29 27.04
C PRO A 233 -4.38 -12.83 27.83
N TYR A 234 -4.03 -13.63 28.84
CA TYR A 234 -2.72 -13.64 29.54
C TYR A 234 -2.40 -12.46 30.49
N PRO A 235 -1.55 -12.70 31.51
CA PRO A 235 -1.61 -11.97 32.77
C PRO A 235 -1.19 -10.51 32.55
N ALA A 236 -1.96 -9.61 33.17
CA ALA A 236 -1.70 -8.19 33.19
C ALA A 236 -0.27 -7.92 33.69
N SER A 237 0.67 -7.73 32.77
CA SER A 237 1.87 -6.95 33.04
C SER A 237 1.39 -5.53 33.31
N LEU A 238 1.39 -5.17 34.59
CA LEU A 238 1.05 -3.86 35.14
C LEU A 238 1.58 -2.73 34.23
N PRO A 239 0.73 -1.94 33.56
CA PRO A 239 1.18 -0.80 32.77
C PRO A 239 1.14 0.43 33.65
N CYS A 240 1.84 0.40 34.79
CA CYS A 240 2.08 1.58 35.59
C CYS A 240 3.55 1.55 35.99
N SER A 241 4.38 2.32 35.28
CA SER A 241 5.66 2.72 35.85
C SER A 241 5.35 3.49 37.12
N ARG A 242 5.54 2.84 38.27
CA ARG A 242 5.55 3.53 39.57
C ARG A 242 6.63 4.62 39.50
N MET A 243 6.28 5.85 39.86
CA MET A 243 7.26 6.80 40.38
C MET A 243 7.79 6.29 41.72
#